data_AF-A0A8H4KYG8-F1
#
_entry.id   AF-A0A8H4KYG8-F1
#
_cell.length_a   1.000
_cell.length_b   1.000
_cell.length_c   1.000
_cell.angle_alpha   90.00
_cell.angle_beta   90.00
_cell.angle_gamma   90.00
#
_symmetry.space_group_name_H-M   'P 1'
#
loop_
_entity.id
_entity.type
_entity.pdbx_description
1 polymer ?
#
loop_
_entity_poly.entity_id
_entity_poly.type
_entity_poly.pdbx_seq_one_letter_code
_entity_poly.pdbx_strand_id
1 'polypeptide(L)'
;MKTTNRPDEWKIEQGLSGAVLPVLDMTGPKTKALDIQTFGPLTKDEEALKDIGDRDKLFAIERKGWTGFVEWESYPDKKAVAHKILTSQTFPPNPEFQLGPIPGTNPVLPGTHWKMWHHAIGGELTKVPEDSWATVLKEKHPDMLHLLQFPYNGEPPKRLVTDKEFTPNSLHFVRNHGGIPIIDKEDYSFLLDGLVAKPQSFTLDDLMDESKFPRMEKCITMQCSGTRRIEQILKYAGQGDEVPQAPWAEGAIGTAKYVGVSLKKVIKACGGLTEGAKHLEFYGANTYFKDDKTMNYLVSVPWSKVKANEV
;
A
#
# COMPACT_ATOMS: atom_id res chain seq x y z
N MET A 1 -21.93 3.93 -8.77
CA MET A 1 -23.09 3.73 -7.86
C MET A 1 -23.56 5.09 -7.35
N LYS A 2 -24.83 5.24 -6.93
CA LYS A 2 -25.34 6.50 -6.39
C LYS A 2 -25.00 6.58 -4.89
N THR A 3 -24.21 7.56 -4.49
CA THR A 3 -23.87 7.81 -3.08
C THR A 3 -25.05 8.44 -2.34
N THR A 4 -25.13 8.20 -1.03
CA THR A 4 -26.02 8.89 -0.09
C THR A 4 -25.30 10.00 0.69
N ASN A 5 -24.00 10.18 0.47
CA ASN A 5 -23.24 11.27 1.06
C ASN A 5 -23.83 12.63 0.67
N ARG A 6 -23.74 13.58 1.61
CA ARG A 6 -24.10 14.96 1.33
C ARG A 6 -23.15 15.53 0.28
N PRO A 7 -23.57 16.54 -0.51
CA PRO A 7 -22.67 17.21 -1.44
C PRO A 7 -21.40 17.79 -0.79
N ASP A 8 -21.48 18.15 0.49
CA ASP A 8 -20.40 18.72 1.31
C ASP A 8 -19.72 17.71 2.25
N GLU A 9 -20.02 16.41 2.15
CA GLU A 9 -19.50 15.37 3.06
C GLU A 9 -17.97 15.44 3.17
N TRP A 10 -17.29 15.50 2.03
CA TRP A 10 -15.83 15.62 1.97
C TRP A 10 -15.28 16.79 2.81
N LYS A 11 -15.95 17.94 2.75
CA LYS A 11 -15.55 19.14 3.49
C LYS A 11 -15.79 19.00 5.00
N ILE A 12 -16.87 18.31 5.39
CA ILE A 12 -17.16 18.00 6.80
C ILE A 12 -16.06 17.11 7.39
N GLU A 13 -15.59 16.16 6.59
CA GLU A 13 -14.60 15.17 7.01
C GLU A 13 -13.21 15.80 7.14
N GLN A 14 -12.82 16.60 6.15
CA GLN A 14 -11.46 17.13 5.99
C GLN A 14 -11.23 18.51 6.62
N GLY A 15 -12.29 19.26 6.94
CA GLY A 15 -12.21 20.61 7.50
C GLY A 15 -12.33 21.73 6.46
N LEU A 16 -12.33 22.98 6.93
CA LEU A 16 -12.69 24.18 6.14
C LEU A 16 -11.52 24.96 5.52
N SER A 17 -10.28 24.70 5.94
CA SER A 17 -9.12 25.52 5.58
C SER A 17 -7.99 24.65 5.06
N GLY A 18 -7.25 25.12 4.05
CA GLY A 18 -5.97 24.52 3.67
C GLY A 18 -4.89 24.81 4.71
N ALA A 19 -3.79 24.05 4.67
CA ALA A 19 -2.60 24.38 5.44
C ALA A 19 -1.98 25.67 4.89
N VAL A 20 -1.55 26.57 5.78
CA VAL A 20 -0.72 27.72 5.41
C VAL A 20 0.60 27.52 6.12
N LEU A 21 1.60 27.04 5.39
CA LEU A 21 2.85 26.61 6.01
C LEU A 21 4.08 27.11 5.28
N PRO A 22 5.03 27.71 6.00
CA PRO A 22 6.40 27.81 5.51
C PRO A 22 7.05 26.42 5.59
N VAL A 23 7.76 26.02 4.54
CA VAL A 23 8.72 24.91 4.63
C VAL A 23 9.90 25.43 5.44
N LEU A 24 10.27 24.77 6.55
CA LEU A 24 11.31 25.25 7.46
C LEU A 24 12.47 24.25 7.56
N ASP A 25 13.70 24.71 7.35
CA ASP A 25 14.92 23.99 7.69
C ASP A 25 15.25 24.23 9.17
N MET A 26 15.23 23.14 9.94
CA MET A 26 15.58 23.10 11.37
C MET A 26 16.79 22.21 11.65
N THR A 27 17.56 21.84 10.63
CA THR A 27 18.75 20.99 10.77
C THR A 27 19.92 21.75 11.41
N GLY A 28 19.89 23.09 11.35
CA GLY A 28 20.86 23.97 11.99
C GLY A 28 20.34 24.63 13.28
N PRO A 29 21.20 25.40 13.97
CA PRO A 29 20.86 26.11 15.21
C PRO A 29 19.84 27.26 15.02
N LYS A 30 19.44 27.57 13.78
CA LYS A 30 18.44 28.57 13.44
C LYS A 30 17.47 27.98 12.45
N THR A 31 16.17 28.10 12.74
CA THR A 31 15.10 27.82 11.79
C THR A 31 15.17 28.79 10.62
N LYS A 32 15.18 28.27 9.39
CA LYS A 32 15.15 29.06 8.16
C LYS A 32 13.96 28.64 7.31
N ALA A 33 13.30 29.58 6.63
CA ALA A 33 12.36 29.20 5.58
C ALA A 33 13.14 28.63 4.38
N LEU A 34 12.65 27.51 3.85
CA LEU A 34 13.06 26.97 2.57
C LEU A 34 12.13 27.49 1.50
N ASP A 35 12.70 27.80 0.34
CA ASP A 35 11.91 28.10 -0.84
C ASP A 35 11.09 26.86 -1.24
N ILE A 36 9.92 27.11 -1.84
CA ILE A 36 9.11 26.05 -2.44
C ILE A 36 9.98 25.35 -3.48
N GLN A 37 10.08 24.02 -3.39
CA GLN A 37 10.82 23.22 -4.36
C GLN A 37 10.21 23.42 -5.75
N THR A 38 10.99 24.01 -6.66
CA THR A 38 10.58 24.16 -8.05
C THR A 38 11.05 22.94 -8.84
N PHE A 39 10.11 22.21 -9.42
CA PHE A 39 10.42 21.07 -10.27
C PHE A 39 10.77 21.55 -11.68
N GLY A 40 11.87 21.05 -12.22
CA GLY A 40 12.31 21.34 -13.58
C GLY A 40 11.39 20.75 -14.64
N PRO A 41 11.68 20.99 -15.94
CA PRO A 41 10.97 20.33 -17.02
C PRO A 41 11.13 18.81 -16.90
N LEU A 42 10.08 18.07 -17.27
CA LEU A 42 10.17 16.61 -17.32
C LEU A 42 11.19 16.19 -18.39
N THR A 43 12.16 15.37 -18.01
CA THR A 43 13.18 14.81 -18.89
C THR A 43 12.98 13.31 -19.07
N LYS A 44 13.47 12.78 -20.20
CA LYS A 44 13.47 11.36 -20.52
C LYS A 44 14.66 11.04 -21.42
N ASP A 45 15.55 10.19 -20.95
CA ASP A 45 16.72 9.72 -21.70
C ASP A 45 16.31 8.53 -22.59
N GLU A 46 15.95 8.84 -23.84
CA GLU A 46 15.51 7.83 -24.81
C GLU A 46 16.64 6.87 -25.20
N GLU A 47 17.92 7.25 -25.10
CA GLU A 47 19.04 6.36 -25.42
C GLU A 47 19.24 5.34 -24.30
N ALA A 48 19.30 5.79 -23.05
CA ALA A 48 19.43 4.90 -21.89
C ALA A 48 18.28 3.88 -21.80
N LEU A 49 17.07 4.27 -22.22
CA LEU A 49 15.88 3.43 -22.24
C LEU A 49 15.83 2.42 -23.40
N LYS A 50 16.48 2.70 -24.54
CA LYS A 50 16.57 1.75 -25.67
C LYS A 50 17.40 0.52 -25.31
N ASP A 51 18.44 0.71 -24.48
CA ASP A 51 19.33 -0.36 -24.04
C ASP A 51 18.69 -1.39 -23.10
N ILE A 52 17.50 -1.08 -22.56
CA ILE A 52 16.83 -1.92 -21.55
C ILE A 52 16.17 -3.14 -22.18
N GLY A 53 15.93 -3.13 -23.50
CA GLY A 53 15.30 -4.25 -24.20
C GLY A 53 13.79 -4.34 -23.93
N ASP A 54 13.24 -5.55 -24.09
CA ASP A 54 11.79 -5.81 -24.05
C ASP A 54 11.27 -5.91 -22.60
N ARG A 55 10.65 -4.84 -22.12
CA ARG A 55 10.12 -4.73 -20.75
C ARG A 55 9.01 -5.73 -20.46
N ASP A 56 8.19 -6.08 -21.45
CA ASP A 56 7.09 -7.03 -21.27
C ASP A 56 7.61 -8.45 -21.03
N LYS A 57 8.83 -8.76 -21.50
CA LYS A 57 9.53 -10.01 -21.16
C LYS A 57 10.28 -9.92 -19.83
N LEU A 58 10.90 -8.79 -19.54
CA LEU A 58 11.68 -8.59 -18.31
C LEU A 58 10.82 -8.59 -17.05
N PHE A 59 9.61 -8.04 -17.14
CA PHE A 59 8.62 -7.94 -16.06
C PHE A 59 7.35 -8.73 -16.39
N ALA A 60 7.52 -9.87 -17.07
CA ALA A 60 6.44 -10.80 -17.37
C ALA A 60 5.91 -11.49 -16.10
N ILE A 61 4.71 -12.07 -16.20
CA ILE A 61 4.15 -12.89 -15.13
C ILE A 61 5.05 -14.10 -14.82
N GLU A 62 5.44 -14.24 -13.56
CA GLU A 62 6.34 -15.31 -13.10
C GLU A 62 5.57 -16.43 -12.40
N ARG A 63 4.43 -16.11 -11.81
CA ARG A 63 3.58 -17.04 -11.08
C ARG A 63 2.23 -17.13 -11.79
N LYS A 64 1.90 -18.33 -12.28
CA LYS A 64 0.59 -18.61 -12.88
C LYS A 64 -0.51 -18.15 -11.93
N GLY A 65 -1.52 -17.45 -12.46
CA GLY A 65 -2.66 -16.96 -11.67
C GLY A 65 -2.38 -15.75 -10.77
N TRP A 66 -1.17 -15.17 -10.77
CA TRP A 66 -0.83 -13.97 -9.99
C TRP A 66 -0.68 -12.75 -10.90
N THR A 67 -1.81 -12.18 -11.32
CA THR A 67 -1.81 -11.02 -12.23
C THR A 67 -1.27 -9.78 -11.52
N GLY A 68 -0.36 -9.05 -12.19
CA GLY A 68 0.26 -7.84 -11.64
C GLY A 68 1.38 -8.10 -10.62
N PHE A 69 1.76 -9.37 -10.42
CA PHE A 69 2.88 -9.75 -9.56
C PHE A 69 4.20 -9.74 -10.33
N VAL A 70 5.21 -9.12 -9.72
CA VAL A 70 6.62 -9.23 -10.15
C VAL A 70 7.44 -9.63 -8.93
N GLU A 71 8.25 -10.67 -9.08
CA GLU A 71 9.17 -11.11 -8.03
C GLU A 71 10.40 -10.20 -8.04
N TRP A 72 10.52 -9.32 -7.05
CA TRP A 72 11.64 -8.40 -6.94
C TRP A 72 12.75 -8.98 -6.07
N GLU A 73 12.40 -9.65 -4.98
CA GLU A 73 13.34 -9.98 -3.91
C GLU A 73 14.35 -11.06 -4.33
N SER A 74 13.93 -11.97 -5.21
CA SER A 74 14.79 -13.03 -5.75
C SER A 74 15.64 -12.58 -6.95
N TYR A 75 15.42 -11.38 -7.49
CA TYR A 75 16.02 -10.95 -8.77
C TYR A 75 16.66 -9.55 -8.66
N PRO A 76 17.87 -9.44 -8.08
CA PRO A 76 18.57 -8.16 -7.94
C PRO A 76 18.85 -7.48 -9.28
N ASP A 77 19.14 -8.24 -10.34
CA ASP A 77 19.35 -7.69 -11.68
C ASP A 77 18.08 -7.04 -12.24
N LYS A 78 16.90 -7.64 -11.96
CA LYS A 78 15.60 -7.08 -12.34
C LYS A 78 15.34 -5.75 -11.60
N LYS A 79 15.67 -5.67 -10.31
CA LYS A 79 15.64 -4.42 -9.53
C LYS A 79 16.58 -3.37 -10.10
N ALA A 80 17.79 -3.75 -10.51
CA ALA A 80 18.77 -2.83 -11.10
C ALA A 80 18.27 -2.25 -12.43
N VAL A 81 17.65 -3.09 -13.28
CA VAL A 81 17.03 -2.63 -14.53
C VAL A 81 15.87 -1.69 -14.25
N ALA A 82 14.97 -2.03 -13.32
CA ALA A 82 13.86 -1.16 -12.92
C ALA A 82 14.36 0.19 -12.39
N HIS A 83 15.41 0.20 -11.56
CA HIS A 83 16.04 1.42 -11.08
C HIS A 83 16.62 2.26 -12.23
N LYS A 84 17.27 1.64 -13.23
CA LYS A 84 17.73 2.33 -14.45
C LYS A 84 16.55 2.96 -15.21
N ILE A 85 15.43 2.26 -15.36
CA ILE A 85 14.21 2.81 -16.01
C ILE A 85 13.72 4.06 -15.27
N LEU A 86 13.62 3.99 -13.94
CA LEU A 86 13.09 5.07 -13.12
C LEU A 86 14.03 6.28 -13.14
N THR A 87 15.35 6.07 -13.00
CA THR A 87 16.33 7.16 -12.96
C THR A 87 16.67 7.76 -14.34
N SER A 88 16.32 7.09 -15.44
CA SER A 88 16.52 7.62 -16.81
C SER A 88 15.44 8.63 -17.23
N GLN A 89 14.50 8.96 -16.36
CA GLN A 89 13.46 9.95 -16.64
C GLN A 89 13.00 10.61 -15.34
N THR A 90 12.45 11.81 -15.43
CA THR A 90 11.82 12.46 -14.29
C THR A 90 10.32 12.30 -14.37
N PHE A 91 9.67 12.28 -13.21
CA PHE A 91 8.23 12.18 -13.07
C PHE A 91 7.67 13.48 -12.48
N PRO A 92 6.38 13.78 -12.73
CA PRO A 92 5.76 14.94 -12.11
C PRO A 92 5.84 14.83 -10.59
N PRO A 93 5.97 15.96 -9.88
CA PRO A 93 5.98 15.95 -8.43
C PRO A 93 4.69 15.35 -7.88
N ASN A 94 4.77 14.89 -6.63
CA ASN A 94 3.59 14.47 -5.89
C ASN A 94 2.57 15.62 -5.88
N PRO A 95 1.29 15.35 -6.20
CA PRO A 95 0.27 16.39 -6.18
C PRO A 95 0.20 17.00 -4.78
N GLU A 96 0.51 18.30 -4.68
CA GLU A 96 0.56 19.06 -3.44
C GLU A 96 -0.86 19.45 -2.98
N PHE A 97 -1.75 18.48 -2.78
CA PHE A 97 -3.02 18.73 -2.07
C PHE A 97 -2.80 19.20 -0.63
N GLN A 98 -1.54 19.15 -0.16
CA GLN A 98 -1.09 19.64 1.13
C GLN A 98 -0.83 21.16 1.17
N LEU A 99 -0.71 21.82 0.01
CA LEU A 99 -0.38 23.26 -0.08
C LEU A 99 -1.53 24.12 -0.64
N GLY A 100 -2.67 23.51 -1.00
CA GLY A 100 -3.86 24.20 -1.50
C GLY A 100 -5.09 24.04 -0.59
N PRO A 101 -6.13 24.87 -0.76
CA PRO A 101 -7.40 24.70 -0.06
C PRO A 101 -8.05 23.36 -0.44
N ILE A 102 -8.64 22.69 0.55
CA ILE A 102 -9.35 21.43 0.35
C ILE A 102 -10.57 21.70 -0.54
N PRO A 103 -10.76 20.97 -1.65
CA PRO A 103 -11.89 21.18 -2.54
C PRO A 103 -13.21 20.90 -1.82
N GLY A 104 -14.31 21.50 -2.29
CA GLY A 104 -15.62 21.32 -1.67
C GLY A 104 -16.20 19.90 -1.83
N THR A 105 -15.72 19.14 -2.80
CA THR A 105 -16.14 17.76 -3.12
C THR A 105 -14.92 16.83 -3.11
N ASN A 106 -15.14 15.54 -2.85
CA ASN A 106 -14.06 14.55 -2.87
C ASN A 106 -13.40 14.51 -4.26
N PRO A 107 -12.15 14.98 -4.41
CA PRO A 107 -11.53 15.11 -5.71
C PRO A 107 -11.04 13.76 -6.25
N VAL A 108 -10.95 12.73 -5.40
CA VAL A 108 -10.31 11.43 -5.66
C VAL A 108 -8.96 11.61 -6.34
N LEU A 109 -7.89 11.75 -5.54
CA LEU A 109 -6.58 12.08 -6.08
C LEU A 109 -6.07 10.96 -7.00
N PRO A 110 -5.71 11.25 -8.25
CA PRO A 110 -5.50 10.21 -9.26
C PRO A 110 -4.26 9.35 -9.01
N GLY A 111 -3.28 9.86 -8.24
CA GLY A 111 -2.04 9.13 -8.01
C GLY A 111 -1.14 9.05 -9.24
N THR A 112 -1.16 10.08 -10.09
CA THR A 112 -0.50 10.12 -11.40
C THR A 112 0.95 9.66 -11.35
N HIS A 113 1.71 10.09 -10.35
CA HIS A 113 3.12 9.73 -10.19
C HIS A 113 3.32 8.21 -10.11
N TRP A 114 2.60 7.51 -9.22
CA TRP A 114 2.70 6.06 -9.07
C TRP A 114 2.19 5.30 -10.29
N LYS A 115 1.16 5.81 -10.98
CA LYS A 115 0.71 5.22 -12.24
C LYS A 115 1.82 5.28 -13.29
N MET A 116 2.46 6.44 -13.42
CA MET A 116 3.57 6.63 -14.35
C MET A 116 4.74 5.72 -14.03
N TRP A 117 5.08 5.47 -12.76
CA TRP A 117 6.08 4.47 -12.39
C TRP A 117 5.73 3.06 -12.85
N HIS A 118 4.49 2.63 -12.62
CA HIS A 118 4.04 1.30 -13.06
C HIS A 118 4.07 1.16 -14.58
N HIS A 119 3.59 2.16 -15.32
CA HIS A 119 3.67 2.18 -16.78
C HIS A 119 5.10 2.30 -17.31
N ALA A 120 5.99 3.01 -16.59
CA ALA A 120 7.38 3.15 -16.97
C ALA A 120 8.11 1.80 -16.90
N ILE A 121 7.91 1.06 -15.81
CA ILE A 121 8.44 -0.30 -15.67
C ILE A 121 7.85 -1.22 -16.75
N GLY A 122 6.53 -1.20 -16.95
CA GLY A 122 5.86 -1.99 -18.00
C GLY A 122 5.58 -3.44 -17.58
N GLY A 123 5.34 -4.32 -18.56
CA GLY A 123 4.99 -5.72 -18.32
C GLY A 123 3.73 -5.87 -17.46
N GLU A 124 3.78 -6.75 -16.47
CA GLU A 124 2.67 -7.01 -15.54
C GLU A 124 2.21 -5.77 -14.77
N LEU A 125 3.10 -4.79 -14.53
CA LEU A 125 2.73 -3.58 -13.80
C LEU A 125 1.85 -2.64 -14.61
N THR A 126 1.81 -2.77 -15.93
CA THR A 126 1.14 -1.82 -16.83
C THR A 126 -0.34 -1.64 -16.52
N LYS A 127 -1.05 -2.72 -16.17
CA LYS A 127 -2.50 -2.71 -15.91
C LYS A 127 -2.87 -2.61 -14.44
N VAL A 128 -1.87 -2.73 -13.55
CA VAL A 128 -2.07 -2.75 -12.10
C VAL A 128 -2.88 -1.55 -11.60
N PRO A 129 -2.65 -0.30 -12.05
CA PRO A 129 -3.45 0.83 -11.60
C PRO A 129 -4.93 0.73 -11.96
N GLU A 130 -5.24 0.37 -13.20
CA GLU A 130 -6.60 0.27 -13.72
C GLU A 130 -7.35 -0.90 -13.07
N ASP A 131 -6.71 -2.07 -12.97
CA ASP A 131 -7.28 -3.27 -12.37
C ASP A 131 -7.56 -3.06 -10.87
N SER A 132 -6.65 -2.38 -10.17
CA SER A 132 -6.84 -1.99 -8.77
C SER A 132 -8.07 -1.09 -8.61
N TRP A 133 -8.21 -0.08 -9.47
CA TRP A 133 -9.35 0.84 -9.38
C TRP A 133 -10.68 0.17 -9.74
N ALA A 134 -10.68 -0.70 -10.75
CA ALA A 134 -11.86 -1.50 -11.11
C ALA A 134 -12.33 -2.39 -9.95
N THR A 135 -11.38 -3.03 -9.24
CA THR A 135 -11.66 -3.84 -8.05
C THR A 135 -12.32 -3.00 -6.94
N VAL A 136 -11.78 -1.81 -6.68
CA VAL A 136 -12.34 -0.89 -5.68
C VAL A 136 -13.78 -0.50 -6.01
N LEU A 137 -14.05 -0.11 -7.25
CA LEU A 137 -15.39 0.28 -7.69
C LEU A 137 -16.42 -0.85 -7.60
N LYS A 138 -15.96 -2.10 -7.69
CA LYS A 138 -16.79 -3.30 -7.54
C LYS A 138 -17.09 -3.62 -6.07
N GLU A 139 -16.09 -3.51 -5.20
CA GLU A 139 -16.16 -4.05 -3.83
C GLU A 139 -16.54 -3.02 -2.75
N LYS A 140 -16.24 -1.74 -2.98
CA LYS A 140 -16.40 -0.72 -1.95
C LYS A 140 -17.76 -0.05 -2.00
N HIS A 141 -18.21 0.33 -0.81
CA HIS A 141 -19.50 0.95 -0.61
C HIS A 141 -19.59 2.28 -1.38
N PRO A 142 -20.76 2.65 -1.94
CA PRO A 142 -20.94 3.92 -2.66
C PRO A 142 -20.56 5.17 -1.87
N ASP A 143 -20.63 5.09 -0.54
CA ASP A 143 -20.33 6.21 0.36
C ASP A 143 -18.88 6.25 0.84
N MET A 144 -18.04 5.30 0.40
CA MET A 144 -16.61 5.30 0.72
C MET A 144 -15.97 6.60 0.23
N LEU A 145 -15.18 7.24 1.09
CA LEU A 145 -14.37 8.41 0.71
C LEU A 145 -13.08 7.91 0.08
N HIS A 146 -13.04 7.88 -1.25
CA HIS A 146 -11.83 7.53 -2.00
C HIS A 146 -10.83 8.69 -1.93
N LEU A 147 -9.77 8.54 -1.14
CA LEU A 147 -8.75 9.57 -0.97
C LEU A 147 -7.78 9.59 -2.16
N LEU A 148 -7.28 8.40 -2.50
CA LEU A 148 -6.35 8.17 -3.60
C LEU A 148 -6.92 7.08 -4.51
N GLN A 149 -6.86 7.30 -5.82
CA GLN A 149 -7.19 6.29 -6.82
C GLN A 149 -6.09 5.24 -6.92
N PHE A 150 -4.81 5.65 -6.88
CA PHE A 150 -3.67 4.74 -6.99
C PHE A 150 -2.41 5.24 -6.24
N PRO A 151 -1.72 4.40 -5.45
CA PRO A 151 -2.27 3.17 -4.87
C PRO A 151 -3.55 3.50 -4.08
N TYR A 152 -4.56 2.64 -4.18
CA TYR A 152 -5.87 2.97 -3.63
C TYR A 152 -5.81 3.19 -2.12
N ASN A 153 -6.34 4.32 -1.66
CA ASN A 153 -6.52 4.61 -0.25
C ASN A 153 -7.90 5.24 -0.04
N GLY A 154 -8.66 4.73 0.93
CA GLY A 154 -10.00 5.24 1.22
C GLY A 154 -10.45 4.94 2.64
N GLU A 155 -11.31 5.80 3.17
CA GLU A 155 -11.95 5.68 4.48
C GLU A 155 -13.49 5.81 4.36
N PRO A 156 -14.27 5.18 5.25
CA PRO A 156 -15.68 5.51 5.40
C PRO A 156 -15.85 6.92 6.00
N PRO A 157 -16.97 7.61 5.73
CA PRO A 157 -17.30 8.86 6.43
C PRO A 157 -17.51 8.62 7.93
N LYS A 158 -17.23 9.62 8.77
CA LYS A 158 -17.30 9.53 10.25
C LYS A 158 -18.58 8.89 10.75
N ARG A 159 -19.72 9.25 10.16
CA ARG A 159 -21.04 8.72 10.51
C ARG A 159 -21.16 7.20 10.33
N LEU A 160 -20.38 6.60 9.41
CA LEU A 160 -20.38 5.17 9.11
C LEU A 160 -19.26 4.41 9.83
N VAL A 161 -18.22 5.09 10.32
CA VAL A 161 -17.13 4.47 11.11
C VAL A 161 -17.69 3.82 12.38
N THR A 162 -18.65 4.49 13.04
CA THR A 162 -19.19 4.10 14.36
C THR A 162 -20.62 3.57 14.30
N ASP A 163 -21.19 3.43 13.10
CA ASP A 163 -22.59 2.98 12.90
C ASP A 163 -22.84 1.54 13.38
N LYS A 164 -21.79 0.71 13.36
CA LYS A 164 -21.84 -0.70 13.77
C LYS A 164 -20.62 -1.09 14.59
N GLU A 165 -20.79 -2.06 15.47
CA GLU A 165 -19.70 -2.66 16.27
C GLU A 165 -18.60 -3.26 15.37
N PHE A 166 -19.01 -3.96 14.30
CA PHE A 166 -18.12 -4.46 13.27
C PHE A 166 -18.34 -3.67 11.99
N THR A 167 -17.27 -3.06 11.48
CA THR A 167 -17.28 -2.29 10.24
C THR A 167 -17.58 -3.23 9.07
N PRO A 168 -18.64 -2.99 8.27
CA PRO A 168 -18.92 -3.81 7.09
C PRO A 168 -17.71 -3.85 6.12
N ASN A 169 -17.41 -5.00 5.50
CA ASN A 169 -16.23 -5.15 4.63
C ASN A 169 -16.14 -4.11 3.50
N SER A 170 -17.27 -3.71 2.93
CA SER A 170 -17.36 -2.67 1.89
C SER A 170 -17.04 -1.26 2.40
N LEU A 171 -17.10 -1.04 3.72
CA LEU A 171 -16.79 0.21 4.42
C LEU A 171 -15.49 0.14 5.23
N HIS A 172 -14.90 -1.04 5.42
CA HIS A 172 -13.61 -1.14 6.09
C HIS A 172 -12.55 -0.37 5.30
N PHE A 173 -11.83 0.52 5.99
CA PHE A 173 -10.81 1.37 5.38
C PHE A 173 -9.77 0.53 4.65
N VAL A 174 -9.19 1.09 3.58
CA VAL A 174 -8.16 0.43 2.78
C VAL A 174 -6.97 1.33 2.65
N ARG A 175 -5.79 0.83 3.03
CA ARG A 175 -4.51 1.48 2.82
C ARG A 175 -3.64 0.58 1.95
N ASN A 176 -3.41 0.97 0.69
CA ASN A 176 -2.44 0.31 -0.17
C ASN A 176 -1.18 1.18 -0.39
N HIS A 177 -0.03 0.52 -0.48
CA HIS A 177 1.26 1.13 -0.89
C HIS A 177 1.58 0.87 -2.37
N GLY A 178 0.84 -0.03 -3.03
CA GLY A 178 0.96 -0.38 -4.44
C GLY A 178 -0.37 -0.87 -5.00
N GLY A 179 -0.30 -1.67 -6.05
CA GLY A 179 -1.48 -2.33 -6.62
C GLY A 179 -2.16 -3.35 -5.72
N ILE A 180 -3.42 -3.65 -6.03
CA ILE A 180 -4.14 -4.79 -5.48
C ILE A 180 -3.73 -6.02 -6.29
N PRO A 181 -3.06 -7.03 -5.69
CA PRO A 181 -2.73 -8.27 -6.38
C PRO A 181 -4.02 -9.06 -6.69
N ILE A 182 -4.14 -9.58 -7.91
CA ILE A 182 -5.24 -10.46 -8.31
C ILE A 182 -4.67 -11.87 -8.39
N ILE A 183 -5.08 -12.73 -7.46
CA ILE A 183 -4.53 -14.09 -7.31
C ILE A 183 -5.67 -15.10 -7.42
N ASP A 184 -5.54 -16.01 -8.39
CA ASP A 184 -6.45 -17.15 -8.55
C ASP A 184 -6.29 -18.11 -7.37
N LYS A 185 -7.41 -18.55 -6.80
CA LYS A 185 -7.42 -19.41 -5.60
C LYS A 185 -6.60 -20.68 -5.80
N GLU A 186 -6.73 -21.28 -6.97
CA GLU A 186 -6.13 -22.57 -7.34
C GLU A 186 -4.61 -22.48 -7.51
N ASP A 187 -4.09 -21.28 -7.77
CA ASP A 187 -2.66 -21.02 -7.95
C ASP A 187 -2.05 -20.23 -6.76
N TYR A 188 -2.84 -19.94 -5.72
CA TYR A 188 -2.33 -19.32 -4.51
C TYR A 188 -1.30 -20.22 -3.82
N SER A 189 -0.19 -19.62 -3.42
CA SER A 189 0.86 -20.25 -2.63
C SER A 189 1.41 -19.30 -1.57
N PHE A 190 1.71 -19.85 -0.40
CA PHE A 190 2.35 -19.17 0.71
C PHE A 190 3.65 -19.89 1.07
N LEU A 191 4.79 -19.23 0.84
CA LEU A 191 6.11 -19.75 1.19
C LEU A 191 6.49 -19.30 2.61
N LEU A 192 6.91 -20.26 3.44
CA LEU A 192 7.59 -19.99 4.70
C LEU A 192 9.00 -20.58 4.62
N ASP A 193 10.00 -19.69 4.63
CA ASP A 193 11.43 -20.01 4.50
C ASP A 193 12.28 -19.28 5.55
N GLY A 194 13.57 -19.07 5.24
CA GLY A 194 14.53 -18.46 6.15
C GLY A 194 14.96 -19.41 7.27
N LEU A 195 14.99 -18.89 8.52
CA LEU A 195 15.48 -19.61 9.69
C LEU A 195 14.43 -20.57 10.28
N VAL A 196 14.01 -21.54 9.47
CA VAL A 196 13.17 -22.67 9.87
C VAL A 196 13.84 -23.99 9.50
N ALA A 197 13.50 -25.06 10.23
CA ALA A 197 14.13 -26.36 10.02
C ALA A 197 13.80 -26.97 8.65
N LYS A 198 12.61 -26.69 8.11
CA LYS A 198 12.11 -27.21 6.84
C LYS A 198 11.29 -26.15 6.10
N PRO A 199 11.89 -25.33 5.24
CA PRO A 199 11.16 -24.40 4.38
C PRO A 199 10.08 -25.13 3.58
N GLN A 200 8.88 -24.55 3.50
CA GLN A 200 7.74 -25.20 2.83
C GLN A 200 6.81 -24.17 2.19
N SER A 201 6.26 -24.52 1.03
CA SER A 201 5.16 -23.80 0.39
C SER A 201 3.82 -24.48 0.70
N PHE A 202 2.78 -23.68 0.94
CA PHE A 202 1.42 -24.12 1.24
C PHE A 202 0.46 -23.58 0.20
N THR A 203 -0.42 -24.44 -0.32
CA THR A 203 -1.56 -23.98 -1.12
C THR A 203 -2.63 -23.34 -0.24
N LEU A 204 -3.62 -22.65 -0.82
CA LEU A 204 -4.73 -22.14 -0.02
C LEU A 204 -5.53 -23.29 0.62
N ASP A 205 -5.71 -24.39 -0.10
CA ASP A 205 -6.42 -25.57 0.41
C ASP A 205 -5.65 -26.25 1.56
N ASP A 206 -4.31 -26.27 1.54
CA ASP A 206 -3.50 -26.71 2.68
C ASP A 206 -3.75 -25.87 3.92
N LEU A 207 -3.79 -24.54 3.76
CA LEU A 207 -4.03 -23.61 4.87
C LEU A 207 -5.49 -23.69 5.37
N MET A 208 -6.44 -24.03 4.51
CA MET A 208 -7.86 -24.18 4.85
C MET A 208 -8.21 -25.55 5.44
N ASP A 209 -7.32 -26.54 5.36
CA ASP A 209 -7.50 -27.87 5.94
C ASP A 209 -7.47 -27.81 7.48
N GLU A 210 -8.66 -27.85 8.10
CA GLU A 210 -8.82 -27.76 9.55
C GLU A 210 -8.17 -28.93 10.32
N SER A 211 -7.89 -30.06 9.66
CA SER A 211 -7.17 -31.18 10.27
C SER A 211 -5.69 -30.84 10.52
N LYS A 212 -5.10 -30.00 9.66
CA LYS A 212 -3.73 -29.48 9.78
C LYS A 212 -3.71 -28.18 10.59
N PHE A 213 -4.59 -27.25 10.23
CA PHE A 213 -4.64 -25.91 10.78
C PHE A 213 -6.06 -25.54 11.24
N PRO A 214 -6.43 -25.88 12.49
CA PRO A 214 -7.71 -25.47 13.06
C PRO A 214 -7.92 -23.96 12.97
N ARG A 215 -9.10 -23.57 12.48
CA ARG A 215 -9.48 -22.16 12.35
C ARG A 215 -9.56 -21.49 13.72
N MET A 216 -9.19 -20.22 13.74
CA MET A 216 -9.36 -19.33 14.89
C MET A 216 -10.02 -18.05 14.44
N GLU A 217 -10.89 -17.52 15.31
CA GLU A 217 -11.55 -16.23 15.12
C GLU A 217 -11.01 -15.23 16.12
N LYS A 218 -10.77 -13.99 15.66
CA LYS A 218 -10.37 -12.86 16.49
C LYS A 218 -11.10 -11.59 16.09
N CYS A 219 -11.62 -10.86 17.08
CA CYS A 219 -12.06 -9.49 16.90
C CYS A 219 -10.83 -8.58 16.94
N ILE A 220 -10.57 -7.84 15.86
CA ILE A 220 -9.41 -6.97 15.76
C ILE A 220 -9.88 -5.61 15.25
N THR A 221 -9.49 -4.56 15.96
CA THR A 221 -9.52 -3.18 15.46
C THR A 221 -8.18 -2.89 14.80
N MET A 222 -8.21 -2.55 13.51
CA MET A 222 -7.05 -2.11 12.76
C MET A 222 -7.11 -0.60 12.60
N GLN A 223 -5.99 0.08 12.86
CA GLN A 223 -5.89 1.53 12.75
C GLN A 223 -4.64 1.90 11.95
N CYS A 224 -4.80 2.77 10.95
CA CYS A 224 -3.65 3.31 10.22
C CYS A 224 -2.86 4.25 11.14
N SER A 225 -1.53 4.19 11.12
CA SER A 225 -0.69 5.20 11.77
C SER A 225 -0.91 6.62 11.23
N GLY A 226 -1.48 6.74 10.02
CA GLY A 226 -1.88 8.00 9.42
C GLY A 226 -3.27 8.49 9.80
N THR A 227 -4.02 7.81 10.67
CA THR A 227 -5.36 8.26 11.10
C THR A 227 -5.28 9.69 11.65
N ARG A 228 -6.18 10.58 11.23
CA ARG A 228 -6.21 12.02 11.54
C ARG A 228 -5.04 12.84 10.99
N ARG A 229 -4.33 12.32 9.99
CA ARG A 229 -3.23 13.06 9.34
C ARG A 229 -3.66 14.41 8.79
N ILE A 230 -4.92 14.61 8.41
CA ILE A 230 -5.38 15.91 7.93
C ILE A 230 -5.11 17.03 8.96
N GLU A 231 -5.27 16.76 10.26
CA GLU A 231 -4.97 17.72 11.32
C GLU A 231 -3.48 18.08 11.39
N GLN A 232 -2.62 17.10 11.14
CA GLN A 232 -1.19 17.34 10.99
C GLN A 232 -0.91 18.15 9.73
N ILE A 233 -1.49 17.80 8.57
CA ILE A 233 -1.26 18.49 7.30
C ILE A 233 -1.58 19.99 7.42
N LEU A 234 -2.63 20.37 8.15
CA LEU A 234 -2.96 21.78 8.42
C LEU A 234 -1.86 22.56 9.15
N LYS A 235 -0.94 21.87 9.84
CA LYS A 235 0.17 22.43 10.63
C LYS A 235 1.55 22.10 10.08
N TYR A 236 1.66 21.01 9.34
CA TYR A 236 2.86 20.53 8.69
C TYR A 236 2.47 19.54 7.59
N ALA A 237 2.67 19.91 6.32
CA ALA A 237 2.36 19.07 5.16
C ALA A 237 3.07 17.70 5.20
N GLY A 238 4.17 17.56 5.94
CA GLY A 238 4.97 16.34 5.96
C GLY A 238 6.28 16.51 5.20
N GLN A 239 7.10 15.46 5.18
CA GLN A 239 8.41 15.45 4.51
C GLN A 239 8.33 15.26 2.99
N GLY A 240 7.12 15.26 2.39
CA GLY A 240 6.98 15.04 0.96
C GLY A 240 7.54 13.69 0.48
N ASP A 241 7.46 12.64 1.33
CA ASP A 241 7.95 11.29 1.02
C ASP A 241 7.37 10.78 -0.32
N GLU A 242 8.08 9.85 -0.97
CA GLU A 242 7.75 9.22 -2.26
C GLU A 242 6.47 8.37 -2.25
N VAL A 243 5.79 8.31 -1.10
CA VAL A 243 4.50 7.65 -0.94
C VAL A 243 3.45 8.74 -0.68
N PRO A 244 2.30 8.72 -1.38
CA PRO A 244 1.33 9.79 -1.24
C PRO A 244 0.79 9.76 0.18
N GLN A 245 0.97 10.87 0.88
CA GLN A 245 0.47 11.04 2.23
C GLN A 245 -1.04 11.29 2.16
N ALA A 246 -1.81 10.21 2.01
CA ALA A 246 -3.27 10.30 1.97
C ALA A 246 -3.80 11.17 3.13
N PRO A 247 -4.69 12.15 2.86
CA PRO A 247 -5.19 13.09 3.84
C PRO A 247 -6.28 12.43 4.69
N TRP A 248 -5.89 11.46 5.51
CA TRP A 248 -6.82 10.73 6.37
C TRP A 248 -7.47 11.68 7.38
N ALA A 249 -8.79 11.61 7.44
CA ALA A 249 -9.58 12.08 8.55
C ALA A 249 -9.60 11.00 9.66
N GLU A 250 -10.70 10.89 10.39
CA GLU A 250 -10.87 9.94 11.50
C GLU A 250 -11.21 8.51 11.05
N GLY A 251 -11.50 8.26 9.77
CA GLY A 251 -12.04 7.01 9.27
C GLY A 251 -11.02 5.95 8.86
N ALA A 252 -9.72 6.21 8.99
CA ALA A 252 -8.65 5.23 8.75
C ALA A 252 -8.53 4.14 9.83
N ILE A 253 -9.67 3.68 10.35
CA ILE A 253 -9.82 2.72 11.44
C ILE A 253 -11.05 1.83 11.16
N GLY A 254 -10.98 0.56 11.55
CA GLY A 254 -12.10 -0.38 11.40
C GLY A 254 -11.94 -1.61 12.28
N THR A 255 -13.07 -2.21 12.64
CA THR A 255 -13.12 -3.41 13.48
C THR A 255 -13.80 -4.55 12.72
N ALA A 256 -13.17 -5.72 12.68
CA ALA A 256 -13.73 -6.90 12.01
C ALA A 256 -13.43 -8.19 12.79
N LYS A 257 -14.20 -9.24 12.47
CA LYS A 257 -13.92 -10.62 12.89
C LYS A 257 -13.03 -11.28 11.83
N TYR A 258 -11.78 -11.52 12.19
CA TYR A 258 -10.82 -12.20 11.34
C TYR A 258 -10.86 -13.70 11.65
N VAL A 259 -11.11 -14.50 10.61
CA VAL A 259 -10.99 -15.96 10.66
C VAL A 259 -9.75 -16.37 9.89
N GLY A 260 -8.89 -17.17 10.51
CA GLY A 260 -7.66 -17.63 9.90
C GLY A 260 -7.02 -18.77 10.67
N VAL A 261 -5.72 -18.96 10.46
CA VAL A 261 -4.93 -20.02 11.09
C VAL A 261 -3.80 -19.46 11.92
N SER A 262 -3.35 -20.23 12.91
CA SER A 262 -2.24 -19.82 13.77
C SER A 262 -0.91 -19.86 13.02
N LEU A 263 -0.25 -18.71 12.88
CA LEU A 263 1.10 -18.61 12.31
C LEU A 263 2.10 -19.54 13.04
N LYS A 264 1.94 -19.77 14.34
CA LYS A 264 2.76 -20.71 15.11
C LYS A 264 2.61 -22.16 14.65
N LYS A 265 1.40 -22.57 14.24
CA LYS A 265 1.17 -23.91 13.72
C LYS A 265 1.80 -24.06 12.33
N VAL A 266 1.76 -23.02 11.50
CA VAL A 266 2.43 -23.01 10.20
C VAL A 266 3.95 -23.13 10.39
N ILE A 267 4.55 -22.34 11.28
CA ILE A 267 5.98 -22.46 11.63
C ILE A 267 6.33 -23.85 12.18
N LYS A 268 5.47 -24.44 13.01
CA LYS A 268 5.65 -25.79 13.53
C LYS A 268 5.61 -26.84 12.42
N ALA A 269 4.77 -26.67 11.41
CA ALA A 269 4.74 -27.54 10.23
C ALA A 269 6.07 -27.49 9.46
N CYS A 270 6.71 -26.31 9.41
CA CYS A 270 8.08 -26.11 8.91
C CYS A 270 9.18 -26.59 9.88
N GLY A 271 8.86 -27.37 10.91
CA GLY A 271 9.80 -27.91 11.88
C GLY A 271 10.28 -26.93 12.96
N GLY A 272 9.69 -25.73 13.04
CA GLY A 272 10.05 -24.71 14.03
C GLY A 272 11.15 -23.75 13.57
N LEU A 273 11.29 -22.64 14.30
CA LEU A 273 12.37 -21.67 14.08
C LEU A 273 13.73 -22.27 14.49
N THR A 274 14.78 -21.91 13.76
CA THR A 274 16.17 -22.32 14.02
C THR A 274 17.06 -21.12 14.33
N GLU A 275 18.31 -21.38 14.73
CA GLU A 275 19.40 -20.38 14.77
C GLU A 275 19.12 -19.09 15.57
N GLY A 276 18.24 -19.18 16.57
CA GLY A 276 17.91 -18.02 17.40
C GLY A 276 17.11 -16.94 16.67
N ALA A 277 16.35 -17.28 15.62
CA ALA A 277 15.50 -16.36 14.89
C ALA A 277 14.64 -15.49 15.82
N LYS A 278 14.66 -14.17 15.59
CA LYS A 278 14.01 -13.17 16.47
C LYS A 278 12.85 -12.44 15.82
N HIS A 279 12.77 -12.45 14.50
CA HIS A 279 11.77 -11.71 13.73
C HIS A 279 11.17 -12.61 12.66
N LEU A 280 9.95 -12.26 12.26
CA LEU A 280 9.28 -12.80 11.09
C LEU A 280 9.05 -11.65 10.14
N GLU A 281 9.49 -11.83 8.90
CA GLU A 281 9.27 -10.91 7.80
C GLU A 281 8.08 -11.40 6.96
N PHE A 282 7.21 -10.47 6.58
CA PHE A 282 6.07 -10.75 5.73
C PHE A 282 6.20 -9.93 4.46
N TYR A 283 6.40 -10.63 3.35
CA TYR A 283 6.46 -10.05 2.01
C TYR A 283 5.05 -10.09 1.38
N GLY A 284 4.58 -8.95 0.93
CA GLY A 284 3.33 -8.81 0.17
C GLY A 284 3.57 -9.00 -1.34
N ALA A 285 2.53 -9.39 -2.07
CA ALA A 285 2.63 -9.60 -3.52
C ALA A 285 2.71 -8.29 -4.32
N ASN A 286 2.33 -7.15 -3.75
CA ASN A 286 2.33 -5.89 -4.48
C ASN A 286 3.75 -5.32 -4.63
N THR A 287 4.00 -4.69 -5.79
CA THR A 287 5.17 -3.84 -5.98
C THR A 287 5.04 -2.59 -5.11
N TYR A 288 6.14 -2.24 -4.46
CA TYR A 288 6.34 -1.03 -3.67
C TYR A 288 7.51 -0.24 -4.28
N PHE A 289 7.33 1.07 -4.41
CA PHE A 289 8.32 2.00 -4.94
C PHE A 289 8.80 2.89 -3.81
N LYS A 290 10.13 3.00 -3.67
CA LYS A 290 10.78 3.93 -2.76
C LYS A 290 12.22 4.21 -3.18
N ASP A 291 12.64 5.46 -3.13
CA ASP A 291 13.93 5.99 -3.55
C ASP A 291 14.30 5.50 -4.96
N ASP A 292 13.36 5.61 -5.90
CA ASP A 292 13.44 5.07 -7.28
C ASP A 292 13.77 3.57 -7.35
N LYS A 293 13.50 2.80 -6.29
CA LYS A 293 13.72 1.36 -6.23
C LYS A 293 12.41 0.61 -6.12
N THR A 294 12.36 -0.54 -6.80
CA THR A 294 11.26 -1.49 -6.70
C THR A 294 11.57 -2.58 -5.67
N MET A 295 10.55 -2.96 -4.91
CA MET A 295 10.59 -4.06 -3.96
C MET A 295 9.18 -4.61 -3.75
N ASN A 296 9.06 -5.78 -3.13
CA ASN A 296 7.78 -6.24 -2.60
C ASN A 296 7.53 -5.59 -1.22
N TYR A 297 6.29 -5.19 -0.92
CA TYR A 297 6.00 -4.53 0.37
C TYR A 297 6.33 -5.47 1.54
N LEU A 298 7.07 -4.97 2.53
CA LEU A 298 7.51 -5.78 3.66
C LEU A 298 7.24 -5.10 5.00
N VAL A 299 6.83 -5.92 5.97
CA VAL A 299 6.86 -5.58 7.40
C VAL A 299 7.43 -6.74 8.19
N SER A 300 7.97 -6.47 9.38
CA SER A 300 8.38 -7.52 10.30
C SER A 300 7.75 -7.37 11.67
N VAL A 301 7.61 -8.50 12.37
CA VAL A 301 7.19 -8.54 13.78
C VAL A 301 8.19 -9.37 14.58
N PRO A 302 8.47 -9.01 15.84
CA PRO A 302 9.32 -9.83 16.68
C PRO A 302 8.60 -11.14 17.03
N TRP A 303 9.34 -12.25 17.04
CA TRP A 303 8.84 -13.56 17.47
C TRP A 303 8.27 -13.52 18.90
N SER A 304 8.77 -12.60 19.75
CA SER A 304 8.23 -12.36 21.07
C SER A 304 6.75 -11.97 21.08
N LYS A 305 6.27 -11.26 20.04
CA LYS A 305 4.86 -10.93 19.88
C LYS A 305 4.04 -12.13 19.44
N VAL A 306 4.53 -12.89 18.45
CA VAL A 306 3.82 -14.06 17.90
C VAL A 306 3.70 -15.18 18.94
N LYS A 307 4.70 -15.36 19.81
CA LYS A 307 4.65 -16.36 20.88
C LYS A 307 3.65 -16.03 22.00
N ALA A 308 3.34 -14.75 22.21
CA ALA A 308 2.65 -14.26 23.40
C ALA A 308 1.15 -14.62 23.49
N ASN A 309 0.54 -15.19 22.45
CA ASN A 309 -0.90 -15.48 22.39
C ASN A 309 -1.81 -14.25 22.61
N GLU A 310 -1.30 -13.03 22.40
CA GLU A 310 -2.01 -11.78 22.69
C GLU A 310 -3.18 -11.51 21.75
N VAL A 311 -3.19 -12.19 20.59
CA VAL A 311 -4.28 -12.25 19.61
C VAL A 311 -4.21 -13.60 18.93
#